data_AF-A0A9D5DUR9-F1
#
_entry.id   AF-A0A9D5DUR9-F1
#
_cell.length_a   1.000
_cell.length_b   1.000
_cell.length_c   1.000
_cell.angle_alpha   90.00
_cell.angle_beta   90.00
_cell.angle_gamma   90.00
#
_symmetry.space_group_name_H-M   'P 1'
#
loop_
_entity.id
_entity.type
_entity.pdbx_description
1 polymer ?
#
loop_
_entity_poly.entity_id
_entity_poly.type
_entity_poly.pdbx_seq_one_letter_code
_entity_poly.pdbx_strand_id
1 'polypeptide(L)'
;MRHYEIVFMVHPDQSEQVPAMIERYRSMVTTKNGQVHRLEDWGRRQLTYLIQKVHKAHYVLMNIECDQETLDELDHAFKFNDAILRHLTIRMDGPVTELSPMMRSDRPVALSQAEEDARETRIAGS
;
A
#
# COMPACT_ATOMS: atom_id res chain seq x y z
N MET A 1 9.00 14.24 -12.96
CA MET A 1 9.22 13.05 -12.11
C MET A 1 8.52 11.87 -12.76
N ARG A 2 8.79 10.64 -12.33
CA ARG A 2 8.17 9.43 -12.90
C ARG A 2 7.21 8.84 -11.87
N HIS A 3 6.17 8.16 -12.35
CA HIS A 3 5.22 7.48 -11.49
C HIS A 3 5.62 6.02 -11.32
N TYR A 4 5.53 5.54 -10.09
CA TYR A 4 5.82 4.16 -9.73
C TYR A 4 4.72 3.59 -8.85
N GLU A 5 4.44 2.32 -9.05
CA GLU A 5 3.62 1.51 -8.16
C GLU A 5 4.53 0.51 -7.46
N ILE A 6 4.52 0.55 -6.13
CA ILE A 6 5.35 -0.30 -5.29
C ILE A 6 4.41 -1.15 -4.44
N VAL A 7 4.57 -2.46 -4.57
CA VAL A 7 3.94 -3.44 -3.69
C VAL A 7 5.04 -4.12 -2.91
N PHE A 8 4.93 -4.15 -1.58
CA PHE A 8 5.84 -4.92 -0.75
C PHE A 8 5.09 -5.74 0.30
N MET A 9 5.70 -6.86 0.67
CA MET A 9 5.17 -7.79 1.65
C MET A 9 6.11 -7.89 2.84
N VAL A 10 5.56 -7.74 4.04
CA VAL A 10 6.28 -7.73 5.32
C VAL A 10 6.01 -9.04 6.06
N HIS A 11 7.01 -9.52 6.79
CA HIS A 11 6.90 -10.67 7.67
C HIS A 11 5.75 -10.46 8.68
N PRO A 12 4.88 -11.46 8.92
CA PRO A 12 3.67 -11.31 9.73
C PRO A 12 3.96 -10.89 11.18
N ASP A 13 5.11 -11.30 11.73
CA ASP A 13 5.54 -10.94 13.08
C ASP A 13 5.89 -9.46 13.22
N GLN A 14 6.22 -8.78 12.11
CA GLN A 14 6.54 -7.35 12.10
C GLN A 14 5.34 -6.49 11.65
N SER A 15 4.14 -7.06 11.61
CA SER A 15 2.92 -6.38 11.16
C SER A 15 2.61 -5.11 11.97
N GLU A 16 2.97 -5.05 13.26
CA GLU A 16 2.73 -3.86 14.10
C GLU A 16 3.67 -2.71 13.78
N GLN A 17 4.81 -2.98 13.14
CA GLN A 17 5.80 -1.98 12.76
C GLN A 17 5.51 -1.34 11.40
N VAL A 18 4.59 -1.93 10.63
CA VAL A 18 4.25 -1.49 9.27
C VAL A 18 3.85 -0.01 9.20
N PRO A 19 2.98 0.53 10.08
CA PRO A 19 2.62 1.95 10.01
C PRO A 19 3.84 2.88 10.16
N ALA A 20 4.77 2.54 11.05
CA ALA A 20 6.00 3.31 11.24
C ALA A 20 6.95 3.19 10.04
N MET A 21 7.02 2.01 9.41
CA MET A 21 7.79 1.80 8.17
C MET A 21 7.25 2.66 7.03
N ILE A 22 5.92 2.63 6.84
CA ILE A 22 5.23 3.41 5.81
C ILE A 22 5.54 4.90 5.97
N GLU A 23 5.45 5.45 7.19
CA GLU A 23 5.70 6.87 7.41
C GLU A 23 7.16 7.26 7.14
N ARG A 24 8.13 6.37 7.43
CA ARG A 24 9.54 6.58 7.05
C ARG A 24 9.73 6.64 5.55
N TYR A 25 9.14 5.71 4.79
CA TYR A 25 9.26 5.68 3.33
C TYR A 25 8.54 6.87 2.69
N ARG A 26 7.36 7.25 3.21
CA ARG A 26 6.67 8.48 2.83
C ARG A 26 7.54 9.70 3.05
N SER A 27 8.15 9.82 4.22
CA SER A 27 9.04 10.94 4.56
C SER A 27 10.20 11.04 3.56
N MET A 28 10.87 9.91 3.28
CA MET A 28 11.96 9.84 2.29
C MET A 28 11.54 10.38 0.91
N VAL A 29 10.36 10.00 0.43
CA VAL A 29 9.81 10.50 -0.84
C VAL A 29 9.51 12.01 -0.77
N THR A 30 8.84 12.46 0.29
CA THR A 30 8.43 13.87 0.43
C THR A 30 9.61 14.83 0.64
N THR A 31 10.68 14.41 1.32
CA THR A 31 11.89 15.22 1.52
C THR A 31 12.59 15.55 0.21
N LYS A 32 12.51 14.67 -0.79
CA LYS A 32 13.09 14.85 -2.13
C LYS A 32 12.10 15.39 -3.16
N ASN A 33 11.09 16.15 -2.71
CA ASN A 33 10.04 16.74 -3.54
C ASN A 33 9.15 15.73 -4.30
N GLY A 34 9.18 14.45 -3.92
CA GLY A 34 8.26 13.44 -4.44
C GLY A 34 6.87 13.53 -3.81
N GLN A 35 5.88 12.91 -4.47
CA GLN A 35 4.50 12.84 -4.00
C GLN A 35 4.04 11.40 -3.81
N VAL A 36 3.19 11.17 -2.81
CA VAL A 36 2.52 9.87 -2.62
C VAL A 36 1.06 10.05 -3.04
N HIS A 37 0.68 9.40 -4.14
CA HIS A 37 -0.65 9.52 -4.75
C HIS A 37 -1.66 8.57 -4.09
N ARG A 38 -1.21 7.37 -3.74
CA ARG A 38 -2.04 6.33 -3.14
C ARG A 38 -1.22 5.52 -2.15
N LEU A 39 -1.85 5.16 -1.05
CA LEU A 39 -1.26 4.34 0.00
C LEU A 39 -2.37 3.45 0.55
N GLU A 40 -2.17 2.14 0.44
CA GLU A 40 -3.14 1.16 0.90
C GLU A 40 -2.43 0.09 1.72
N ASP A 41 -2.93 -0.10 2.94
CA ASP A 41 -2.61 -1.24 3.77
C ASP A 41 -3.67 -2.31 3.49
N TRP A 42 -3.26 -3.43 2.90
CA TRP A 42 -4.14 -4.58 2.62
C TRP A 42 -4.16 -5.60 3.77
N GLY A 43 -3.43 -5.32 4.83
CA GLY A 43 -3.32 -6.17 6.01
C GLY A 43 -2.67 -7.52 5.73
N ARG A 44 -2.95 -8.46 6.64
CA ARG A 44 -2.38 -9.81 6.61
C ARG A 44 -3.17 -10.72 5.69
N ARG A 45 -2.52 -11.28 4.68
CA ARG A 45 -3.12 -12.17 3.68
C ARG A 45 -2.35 -13.48 3.57
N GLN A 46 -3.07 -14.56 3.24
CA GLN A 46 -2.49 -15.88 3.06
C GLN A 46 -1.74 -15.96 1.73
N LEU A 47 -0.51 -16.47 1.77
CA LEU A 47 0.30 -16.72 0.60
C LEU A 47 -0.14 -18.01 -0.10
N THR A 48 -0.09 -18.03 -1.43
CA THR A 48 -0.36 -19.25 -2.22
C THR A 48 0.70 -20.32 -2.00
N TYR A 49 1.94 -19.92 -1.68
CA TYR A 49 3.06 -20.81 -1.40
C TYR A 49 3.96 -20.21 -0.31
N LEU A 50 4.79 -21.05 0.30
CA LEU A 50 5.69 -20.65 1.38
C LEU A 50 6.82 -19.77 0.83
N ILE A 51 7.01 -18.60 1.45
CA ILE A 51 8.18 -17.73 1.23
C ILE A 51 8.93 -17.69 2.55
N GLN A 52 10.21 -18.09 2.56
CA GLN A 52 11.01 -18.16 3.79
C GLN A 52 10.32 -18.92 4.95
N LYS A 53 9.57 -19.99 4.64
CA LYS A 53 8.77 -20.80 5.59
C LYS A 53 7.56 -20.08 6.20
N VAL A 54 7.16 -18.94 5.64
CA VAL A 54 6.00 -18.17 6.06
C VAL A 54 4.82 -18.41 5.11
N HIS A 55 3.60 -18.50 5.66
CA HIS A 55 2.36 -18.76 4.93
C HIS A 55 1.39 -17.55 4.90
N LYS A 56 1.70 -16.48 5.63
CA LYS A 56 0.94 -15.22 5.66
C LYS A 56 1.91 -14.05 5.58
N ALA A 57 1.59 -13.02 4.83
CA ALA A 57 2.38 -11.78 4.82
C ALA A 57 1.46 -10.57 4.96
N HIS A 58 2.01 -9.49 5.47
CA HIS A 58 1.32 -8.20 5.51
C HIS A 58 1.62 -7.44 4.22
N TYR A 59 0.59 -7.06 3.47
CA TYR A 59 0.74 -6.42 2.16
C TYR A 59 0.51 -4.92 2.24
N VAL A 60 1.38 -4.16 1.58
CA VAL A 60 1.25 -2.71 1.43
C VAL A 60 1.44 -2.34 -0.03
N LEU A 61 0.58 -1.44 -0.51
CA LEU A 61 0.65 -0.81 -1.80
C LEU A 61 0.94 0.69 -1.63
N MET A 62 1.84 1.20 -2.45
CA MET A 62 2.18 2.61 -2.49
C MET A 62 2.35 3.06 -3.94
N ASN A 63 1.60 4.08 -4.37
CA ASN A 63 1.85 4.77 -5.64
C ASN A 63 2.52 6.08 -5.36
N ILE A 64 3.72 6.24 -5.92
CA ILE A 64 4.56 7.40 -5.71
C ILE A 64 4.92 8.06 -7.02
N GLU A 65 5.24 9.34 -6.93
CA GLU A 65 5.90 10.11 -7.95
C GLU A 65 7.22 10.59 -7.38
N CYS A 66 8.32 10.15 -7.98
CA CYS A 66 9.66 10.53 -7.57
C CYS A 66 10.63 10.55 -8.75
N ASP A 67 11.82 11.06 -8.51
CA ASP A 67 12.98 10.92 -9.38
C ASP A 67 13.64 9.53 -9.21
N GLN A 68 14.59 9.22 -10.09
CA GLN A 68 15.24 7.90 -10.09
C GLN A 68 16.12 7.69 -8.86
N GLU A 69 16.79 8.72 -8.35
CA GLU A 69 17.71 8.60 -7.21
C GLU A 69 16.94 8.24 -5.93
N THR A 70 15.79 8.90 -5.70
CA THR A 70 14.88 8.55 -4.59
C THR A 70 14.35 7.12 -4.73
N LEU A 71 14.04 6.67 -5.95
CA LEU A 71 13.59 5.29 -6.17
C LEU A 71 14.69 4.29 -5.82
N ASP A 72 15.92 4.56 -6.25
CA ASP A 72 17.05 3.68 -5.98
C ASP A 72 17.32 3.60 -4.47
N GLU A 73 17.23 4.72 -3.73
CA GLU A 73 17.34 4.71 -2.26
C GLU A 73 16.24 3.88 -1.59
N LEU A 74 14.99 3.98 -2.06
CA LEU A 74 13.89 3.14 -1.56
C LEU A 74 14.17 1.66 -1.84
N ASP A 75 14.64 1.32 -3.03
CA ASP A 75 14.97 -0.06 -3.42
C ASP A 75 16.07 -0.64 -2.53
N HIS A 76 17.11 0.15 -2.24
CA HIS A 76 18.14 -0.21 -1.26
C HIS A 76 17.54 -0.39 0.14
N ALA A 77 16.70 0.54 0.60
CA ALA A 77 16.08 0.46 1.91
C ALA A 77 15.16 -0.77 2.06
N PHE A 78 14.51 -1.22 0.98
CA PHE A 78 13.76 -2.47 0.98
C PHE A 78 14.67 -3.69 1.05
N LYS A 79 15.75 -3.70 0.26
CA LYS A 79 16.70 -4.81 0.19
C LYS A 79 17.42 -5.08 1.51
N PHE A 80 17.73 -4.04 2.28
CA PHE A 80 18.43 -4.16 3.56
C PHE A 80 17.50 -4.32 4.77
N ASN A 81 16.18 -4.31 4.56
CA ASN A 81 15.23 -4.50 5.64
C ASN A 81 14.76 -5.95 5.69
N ASP A 82 15.28 -6.70 6.66
CA ASP A 82 14.94 -8.13 6.86
C ASP A 82 13.45 -8.37 7.14
N ALA A 83 12.69 -7.34 7.55
CA ALA A 83 11.25 -7.45 7.72
C ALA A 83 10.52 -7.59 6.37
N ILE A 84 11.10 -7.15 5.26
CA ILE A 84 10.50 -7.19 3.93
C ILE A 84 10.87 -8.51 3.25
N LEU A 85 9.87 -9.32 2.95
CA LEU A 85 10.05 -10.62 2.31
C LEU A 85 10.29 -10.46 0.80
N ARG A 86 9.57 -9.54 0.17
CA ARG A 86 9.64 -9.25 -1.26
C ARG A 86 9.01 -7.89 -1.54
N HIS A 87 9.54 -7.20 -2.53
CA HIS A 87 8.95 -6.01 -3.12
C HIS A 87 8.92 -6.12 -4.64
N LEU A 88 8.01 -5.37 -5.26
CA LEU A 88 7.88 -5.23 -6.70
C LEU A 88 7.62 -3.76 -7.00
N THR A 89 8.45 -3.19 -7.86
CA THR A 89 8.32 -1.82 -8.34
C THR A 89 7.98 -1.87 -9.82
N ILE A 90 6.89 -1.19 -10.20
CA ILE A 90 6.41 -1.08 -11.58
C ILE A 90 6.39 0.40 -11.95
N ARG A 91 6.89 0.72 -13.14
CA ARG A 91 6.76 2.07 -13.71
C ARG A 91 5.35 2.25 -14.27
N MET A 92 4.71 3.36 -13.89
CA MET A 92 3.38 3.73 -14.33
C MET A 92 3.45 4.89 -15.33
N ASP A 93 2.48 4.94 -16.24
CA ASP A 93 2.38 6.03 -17.23
C ASP A 93 1.83 7.33 -16.62
N GLY A 94 1.13 7.25 -15.49
CA GLY A 94 0.51 8.39 -14.81
C GLY A 94 0.21 8.14 -13.33
N PRO A 95 -0.32 9.15 -12.62
CA PRO A 95 -0.68 9.03 -11.21
C PRO A 95 -1.96 8.20 -11.06
N VAL A 96 -1.87 7.11 -10.30
CA VAL A 96 -3.04 6.29 -9.94
C VAL A 96 -3.47 6.66 -8.53
N THR A 97 -4.67 7.22 -8.40
CA THR A 97 -5.25 7.68 -7.13
C THR A 97 -6.46 6.86 -6.70
N GLU A 98 -7.05 6.08 -7.61
CA GLU A 98 -8.23 5.27 -7.32
C GLU A 98 -7.91 4.09 -6.39
N LEU A 99 -8.87 3.69 -5.56
CA LEU A 99 -8.73 2.52 -4.71
C LEU A 99 -8.54 1.24 -5.53
N SER A 100 -7.59 0.40 -5.15
CA SER A 100 -7.32 -0.87 -5.80
C SER A 100 -8.48 -1.86 -5.62
N PRO A 101 -8.62 -2.85 -6.54
CA PRO A 101 -9.60 -3.92 -6.38
C PRO A 101 -9.44 -4.68 -5.07
N MET A 102 -8.20 -4.81 -4.58
CA MET A 102 -7.89 -5.52 -3.34
C MET A 102 -8.43 -4.83 -2.10
N MET A 103 -8.43 -3.49 -2.07
CA MET A 103 -9.01 -2.71 -0.98
C MET A 103 -10.55 -2.60 -1.10
N ARG A 104 -11.08 -2.64 -2.34
CA ARG A 104 -12.53 -2.73 -2.56
C ARG A 104 -13.12 -4.07 -2.11
N SER A 105 -12.40 -5.18 -2.31
CA SER A 105 -12.87 -6.52 -1.91
C SER A 105 -12.80 -6.79 -0.41
N ASP A 106 -11.86 -6.15 0.31
CA ASP A 106 -11.69 -6.32 1.77
C ASP A 106 -12.56 -5.36 2.60
N ARG A 107 -13.26 -4.39 1.98
CA ARG A 107 -14.37 -3.74 2.69
C ARG A 107 -15.44 -4.81 2.92
N PRO A 108 -15.79 -5.14 4.18
CA PRO A 108 -16.97 -5.97 4.40
C PRO A 108 -18.14 -5.24 3.74
N VAL A 109 -18.88 -5.97 2.90
CA VAL A 109 -20.09 -5.50 2.17
C VAL A 109 -21.06 -4.74 3.09
N ALA A 110 -20.99 -5.00 4.40
CA ALA A 110 -21.72 -4.31 5.45
C ALA A 110 -21.45 -2.79 5.55
N LEU A 111 -20.22 -2.30 5.28
CA LEU A 111 -19.92 -0.87 5.36
C LEU A 111 -20.40 -0.12 4.12
N SER A 112 -20.31 -0.71 2.94
CA SER A 112 -20.86 -0.13 1.71
C SER A 112 -22.38 -0.06 1.74
N GLN A 113 -23.04 -1.10 2.28
CA GLN A 113 -24.50 -1.10 2.46
C GLN A 113 -24.96 -0.07 3.49
N ALA A 114 -24.23 0.10 4.60
CA ALA A 114 -24.56 1.12 5.60
C ALA A 114 -24.34 2.56 5.09
N GLU A 115 -23.33 2.79 4.25
CA GLU A 115 -23.07 4.10 3.62
C GLU A 115 -24.10 4.43 2.53
N GLU A 116 -24.59 3.43 1.79
CA GLU A 116 -25.68 3.57 0.80
C GLU A 116 -27.04 3.78 1.48
N ASP A 117 -27.40 2.98 2.50
CA ASP A 117 -28.64 3.13 3.27
C ASP A 117 -28.71 4.49 4.00
N ALA A 118 -27.58 4.97 4.53
CA ALA A 118 -27.51 6.28 5.19
C ALA A 118 -27.63 7.45 4.19
N ARG A 119 -27.20 7.26 2.94
CA ARG A 119 -27.41 8.24 1.86
C ARG A 119 -28.85 8.26 1.39
N GLU A 120 -29.50 7.10 1.22
CA GLU A 120 -30.90 7.02 0.83
C GLU A 120 -31.83 7.62 1.89
N THR A 121 -31.56 7.37 3.18
CA THR A 121 -32.37 7.92 4.28
C THR A 121 -32.29 9.45 4.38
N ARG A 122 -31.14 10.06 4.02
CA ARG A 122 -31.00 11.53 3.97
C ARG A 122 -31.72 12.18 2.79
N ILE A 123 -31.88 11.47 1.68
CA ILE A 123 -32.51 11.98 0.46
C ILE A 123 -34.04 11.82 0.55
N ALA A 124 -34.53 10.77 1.21
CA ALA A 124 -35.96 10.52 1.41
C ALA A 124 -36.61 11.36 2.54
N GLY A 125 -35.80 12.07 3.34
CA GLY A 125 -36.24 12.90 4.46
C GLY A 125 -36.35 14.41 4.17
N SER A 126 -36.25 14.82 2.90
CA SER A 126 -36.41 16.23 2.46
C SER A 126 -37.60 16.41 1.54
#